data_AF-S6A512-F1
#
_entry.id   AF-S6A512-F1
#
_cell.length_a   1.000
_cell.length_b   1.000
_cell.length_c   1.000
_cell.angle_alpha   90.00
_cell.angle_beta   90.00
_cell.angle_gamma   90.00
#
_symmetry.space_group_name_H-M   'P 1'
#
loop_
_entity.id
_entity.type
_entity.pdbx_description
1 polymer ?
#
loop_
_entity_poly.entity_id
_entity_poly.type
_entity_poly.pdbx_seq_one_letter_code
_entity_poly.pdbx_strand_id
1 'polypeptide(L)' 'MTLYEYYIVFPDGEKQEINRSIPAGYLIDINGNPLSGPLPTNKMIAYQVAGKRTLEECGIIRTFYILEQLTAEELLDYSY' A
#
# COMPACT_ATOMS: atom_id res chain seq x y z
N MET A 1 19.86 2.74 -18.13
CA MET A 1 18.63 3.42 -17.69
C MET A 1 17.93 2.41 -16.81
N THR A 2 17.90 2.63 -15.50
CA THR A 2 17.27 1.71 -14.55
C THR A 2 15.76 1.90 -14.60
N LEU A 3 15.01 0.82 -14.83
CA LEU A 3 13.56 0.86 -14.83
C LEU A 3 13.06 0.62 -13.40
N TYR A 4 12.04 1.36 -12.96
CA TYR A 4 11.44 1.18 -11.64
C TYR A 4 10.02 0.69 -11.80
N GLU A 5 9.73 -0.47 -11.23
CA GLU A 5 8.38 -1.04 -11.19
C GLU A 5 7.94 -1.14 -9.73
N TYR A 6 6.69 -0.81 -9.47
CA TYR A 6 6.12 -0.80 -8.13
C TYR A 6 4.87 -1.65 -8.12
N TYR A 7 4.77 -2.55 -7.15
CA TYR A 7 3.67 -3.49 -6.99
C TYR A 7 3.17 -3.42 -5.56
N ILE A 8 1.86 -3.40 -5.36
CA ILE A 8 1.24 -3.63 -4.07
C ILE A 8 0.73 -5.07 -4.04
N VAL A 9 0.87 -5.73 -2.89
CA VAL A 9 0.45 -7.11 -2.66
C VAL A 9 -0.62 -7.09 -1.58
N PHE A 10 -1.85 -7.36 -1.97
CA PHE A 10 -2.99 -7.47 -1.09
C PHE A 10 -2.87 -8.72 -0.20
N PRO A 11 -3.51 -8.73 0.98
CA PRO A 11 -3.53 -9.90 1.87
C PRO A 11 -4.15 -11.15 1.22
N ASP A 12 -4.97 -10.98 0.18
CA ASP A 12 -5.54 -12.09 -0.60
C ASP A 12 -4.49 -12.77 -1.52
N GLY A 13 -3.29 -12.16 -1.66
CA GLY A 13 -2.24 -12.61 -2.56
C GLY A 13 -2.31 -11.98 -3.95
N GLU A 14 -3.35 -11.18 -4.22
CA GLU A 14 -3.42 -10.37 -5.43
C GLU A 14 -2.32 -9.32 -5.45
N LYS A 15 -1.74 -9.11 -6.64
CA LYS A 15 -0.73 -8.08 -6.87
C LYS A 15 -1.24 -7.07 -7.88
N GLN A 16 -1.06 -5.80 -7.58
CA GLN A 16 -1.44 -4.72 -8.48
C GLN A 16 -0.24 -3.82 -8.74
N GLU A 17 0.00 -3.50 -10.01
CA GLU A 17 1.01 -2.53 -10.39
C GLU A 17 0.55 -1.11 -10.06
N ILE A 18 1.47 -0.31 -9.57
CA ILE A 18 1.26 1.10 -9.29
C ILE A 18 2.33 1.94 -9.98
N ASN A 19 1.94 3.14 -10.40
CA ASN A 19 2.86 4.06 -11.09
C ASN A 19 3.67 4.94 -10.13
N ARG A 20 3.60 4.68 -8.82
CA ARG A 20 4.20 5.53 -7.79
C ARG A 20 4.81 4.69 -6.67
N SER A 21 5.84 5.20 -6.01
CA SER A 21 6.30 4.61 -4.76
C SER A 21 5.37 5.00 -3.61
N ILE A 22 5.11 4.07 -2.70
CA ILE A 22 4.33 4.32 -1.50
C ILE A 22 5.26 4.16 -0.28
N PRO A 23 5.30 5.11 0.65
CA PRO A 23 6.08 4.94 1.87
C PRO A 23 5.49 3.85 2.77
N ALA A 24 6.32 3.22 3.60
CA ALA A 24 5.82 2.31 4.62
C ALA A 24 4.95 3.07 5.64
N GLY A 25 3.91 2.43 6.16
CA GLY A 25 2.94 3.05 7.07
C GLY A 25 1.89 3.92 6.38
N TYR A 26 1.93 4.09 5.06
CA TYR A 26 0.88 4.80 4.33
C TYR A 26 -0.39 3.97 4.21
N LEU A 27 -1.54 4.64 4.23
CA LEU A 27 -2.85 4.03 4.05
C LEU A 27 -3.29 4.16 2.59
N ILE A 28 -3.83 3.09 2.04
CA ILE A 28 -4.43 3.06 0.71
C ILE A 28 -5.77 2.33 0.74
N ASP A 29 -6.67 2.72 -0.14
CA ASP A 29 -7.93 2.05 -0.37
C ASP A 29 -7.75 0.80 -1.25
N ILE A 30 -8.79 -0.05 -1.37
CA ILE A 30 -8.81 -1.21 -2.28
C ILE A 30 -8.47 -0.85 -3.73
N ASN A 31 -8.75 0.39 -4.14
CA ASN A 31 -8.41 0.88 -5.48
C ASN A 31 -6.92 1.26 -5.66
N GLY A 32 -6.10 1.12 -4.62
CA GLY A 32 -4.69 1.58 -4.61
C GLY A 32 -4.53 3.09 -4.47
N ASN A 33 -5.61 3.80 -4.10
CA ASN A 33 -5.58 5.24 -3.89
C ASN A 33 -5.11 5.56 -2.47
N PRO A 34 -4.15 6.47 -2.29
CA PRO A 34 -3.71 6.87 -0.96
C PRO A 34 -4.82 7.57 -0.18
N LEU A 35 -5.06 7.08 1.02
CA LEU A 35 -5.96 7.69 1.97
C LEU A 35 -5.15 8.70 2.79
N SER A 36 -5.44 9.97 2.58
CA SER A 36 -4.90 11.06 3.38
C SER A 36 -5.86 11.32 4.54
N GLY A 37 -5.35 11.41 5.77
CA GLY A 37 -6.19 11.64 6.94
C GLY A 37 -6.77 13.07 7.00
N PRO A 38 -7.70 13.34 7.95
CA PRO A 38 -8.44 12.36 8.74
C PRO A 38 -9.47 11.62 7.87
N LEU A 39 -9.59 10.31 8.08
CA LEU A 39 -10.53 9.50 7.33
C LEU A 39 -11.96 9.97 7.65
N PRO A 40 -12.82 10.20 6.64
CA PRO A 40 -14.19 10.64 6.89
C PRO A 40 -15.05 9.56 7.56
N THR A 41 -14.65 8.29 7.49
CA THR A 41 -15.31 7.18 8.17
C THR A 41 -14.36 6.01 8.39
N ASN A 42 -14.60 5.25 9.46
CA ASN A 42 -13.96 3.97 9.75
C ASN A 42 -14.65 2.76 9.08
N LYS A 43 -15.71 2.99 8.29
CA LYS A 43 -16.47 1.96 7.54
C LYS A 43 -15.92 1.67 6.14
N MET A 44 -14.65 1.97 5.89
CA MET A 44 -14.04 1.75 4.58
C MET A 44 -12.95 0.67 4.64
N ILE A 45 -12.68 0.05 3.48
CA ILE A 45 -11.62 -0.94 3.35
C ILE A 45 -10.31 -0.19 3.11
N ALA A 46 -9.51 -0.09 4.17
CA ALA A 46 -8.19 0.52 4.11
C ALA A 46 -7.11 -0.54 4.32
N TYR A 47 -6.01 -0.36 3.61
CA TYR A 47 -4.83 -1.19 3.70
C TYR A 47 -3.65 -0.31 4.11
N GLN A 48 -2.85 -0.79 5.06
CA GLN A 48 -1.60 -0.17 5.45
C GLN A 48 -0.43 -0.88 4.75
N VAL A 49 0.55 -0.10 4.30
CA VAL A 49 1.82 -0.66 3.83
C VAL A 49 2.65 -1.12 5.03
N ALA A 50 2.52 -2.40 5.38
CA ALA A 50 3.25 -3.03 6.47
C ALA A 50 4.74 -3.17 6.19
N GLY A 51 5.09 -3.38 4.92
CA GLY A 51 6.47 -3.60 4.51
C GLY A 51 6.69 -3.40 3.03
N LYS A 52 7.96 -3.45 2.63
CA LYS A 52 8.35 -3.44 1.23
C LYS A 52 9.51 -4.39 0.99
N ARG A 53 9.51 -5.01 -0.19
CA ARG A 53 10.56 -5.89 -0.68
C ARG A 53 11.03 -5.39 -2.03
N THR A 54 12.30 -5.02 -2.12
CA THR A 54 12.89 -4.58 -3.39
C THR A 54 13.69 -5.72 -4.00
N LEU A 55 13.51 -5.93 -5.30
CA LEU A 55 14.23 -6.89 -6.11
C LEU A 55 14.90 -6.13 -7.26
N GLU A 56 16.20 -6.30 -7.40
CA GLU A 56 16.96 -5.77 -8.52
C GLU A 56 17.33 -6.90 -9.46
N GLU A 57 16.90 -6.81 -10.71
CA GLU A 57 17.17 -7.82 -11.72
C GLU A 57 17.51 -7.16 -13.06
N CYS A 58 18.71 -7.42 -13.59
CA CYS A 58 19.16 -6.95 -14.90
C CYS A 58 18.91 -5.45 -15.20
N GLY A 59 19.03 -4.57 -14.20
CA GLY A 59 18.80 -3.12 -14.36
C GLY A 59 17.34 -2.68 -14.20
N ILE A 60 16.46 -3.57 -13.72
CA ILE A 60 15.08 -3.29 -13.34
C ILE A 60 14.97 -3.41 -11.82
N ILE A 61 14.40 -2.41 -11.18
CA ILE A 61 14.17 -2.36 -9.73
C ILE A 61 12.67 -2.53 -9.48
N ARG A 62 12.28 -3.71 -9.02
CA ARG A 62 10.90 -4.07 -8.67
C ARG A 62 10.69 -3.93 -7.17
N THR A 63 9.77 -3.08 -6.76
CA THR A 63 9.43 -2.94 -5.33
C THR A 63 8.04 -3.50 -5.08
N PHE A 64 7.94 -4.47 -4.19
CA PHE A 64 6.71 -5.10 -3.76
C PHE A 64 6.34 -4.59 -2.37
N TYR A 65 5.25 -3.86 -2.26
CA TYR A 65 4.70 -3.35 -1.01
C TYR A 65 3.72 -4.37 -0.46
N ILE A 66 3.99 -4.90 0.72
CA ILE A 66 3.09 -5.83 1.40
C ILE A 66 2.03 -5.00 2.11
N LEU A 67 0.77 -5.27 1.80
CA LEU A 67 -0.38 -4.62 2.39
C LEU A 67 -0.99 -5.48 3.50
N GLU A 68 -1.35 -4.83 4.60
CA GLU A 68 -2.18 -5.40 5.66
C GLU A 68 -3.52 -4.66 5.70
N GLN A 69 -4.62 -5.40 5.74
CA GLN A 69 -5.95 -4.82 5.86
C GLN A 69 -6.16 -4.32 7.29
N LEU A 70 -6.51 -3.05 7.44
CA LEU A 70 -6.88 -2.48 8.73
C LEU A 70 -8.36 -2.74 9.03
N THR A 71 -8.65 -2.96 10.31
CA THR A 71 -10.02 -3.05 10.82
C THR A 71 -10.56 -1.66 11.15
N ALA A 72 -11.87 -1.56 11.34
CA ALA A 72 -12.52 -0.31 11.75
C ALA A 72 -11.99 0.23 13.10
N GLU A 73 -11.48 -0.66 13.96
CA GLU A 73 -10.85 -0.31 15.24
C GLU A 73 -9.49 0.36 15.03
N GLU A 74 -8.64 -0.22 14.18
CA GLU A 74 -7.34 0.38 13.84
C GLU A 74 -7.53 1.73 13.11
N LEU A 75 -8.57 1.85 12.27
CA LEU A 75 -8.89 3.11 11.58
C LEU A 75 -9.37 4.22 12.53
N LEU A 76 -9.87 3.88 13.72
CA LEU A 76 -10.22 4.89 14.73
C LEU A 76 -8.99 5.61 15.27
N ASP A 77 -7.82 4.96 15.32
CA ASP A 77 -6.58 5.63 15.72
C ASP A 77 -6.17 6.73 14.71
N TYR A 78 -6.59 6.57 13.44
CA TYR A 78 -6.37 7.53 12.35
C TYR A 78 -7.52 8.53 12.14
N SER A 79 -8.61 8.42 12.89
CA SER A 79 -9.77 9.33 12.86
C SER A 79 -9.82 10.10 14.17
N TYR A 80 -9.61 11.42 14.13
CA TYR A 80 -9.70 12.29 15.31
C TYR A 80 -11.12 12.38 15.86
#